data_AF-J5W560-F1
#
_entry.id   AF-J5W560-F1
#
_cell.length_a   1.000
_cell.length_b   1.000
_cell.length_c   1.000
_cell.angle_alpha   90.00
_cell.angle_beta   90.00
_cell.angle_gamma   90.00
#
_symmetry.space_group_name_H-M   'P 1'
#
loop_
_entity.id
_entity.type
_entity.pdbx_description
1 polymer ?
#
loop_
_entity_poly.entity_id
_entity_poly.type
_entity_poly.pdbx_seq_one_letter_code
_entity_poly.pdbx_strand_id
1 'polypeptide(L)'
;MNYVSLTIMVVIAYLIGNISPATLIGRFYGIDIKKAGSGNAGTTNVLRVLGTKAAACTLVIDILKGLVAVTIAQGRFNNLGAMLAFAAVVIGHIYPVIFKFKGGKGVATFIGAAMAINWPSTFAAALIAVIVAGVSKKMSLGSITAALMYPLLMLYYYPKDLPIAILMALVILFTHRGNIKRLMNGEEKELSIGSRIREKLTAQSNTDTDESFDAPGEESSMNIEKAHDNLDKFDKDEDMVLTDSVHDDILASGSRDELVNEATSINHTRVEVLDSAADYYKDVEIPQLKGSAKKKVAVIGNGSFGTAIANVIAHNGHRVTIYGRNKEDINRIRETRVNEKYLPGAKLADSIRFTSNLRTGVSKRDIVIFAIPAQQFGRVIEKSAKYIDKEAILVNLAKGIENDSLKTMSQIAKSLVDNRYVAVSGPSHAEEIVRNYPTTVVAASDDDDAAKEIQNILMSKTFRVYTGDDILGVELGGALKNVIALGTGIADGMKFGDNSKAALMTRGIHEISRLGEAMGAKSETFAGLSGIGDLMVTCSSDLSRNRRCGLLIGGGMTPDEAVAEIKTTVEGFYTVEAASRLAAKLGIEMPITDAVKSVIDGNLKPRDAVELLMNRDRKQENK
;
A
#
# COMPACT_ATOMS: atom_id res chain seq x y z
N MET A 1 -36.40 47.85 1.89
CA MET A 1 -35.31 46.93 1.50
C MET A 1 -35.87 45.95 0.48
N ASN A 2 -35.36 45.90 -0.76
CA ASN A 2 -35.86 44.93 -1.74
C ASN A 2 -35.30 43.55 -1.40
N TYR A 3 -36.09 42.75 -0.67
CA TYR A 3 -35.70 41.42 -0.19
C TYR A 3 -35.28 40.49 -1.34
N VAL A 4 -35.89 40.62 -2.53
CA VAL A 4 -35.51 39.84 -3.72
C VAL A 4 -34.09 40.20 -4.16
N SER A 5 -33.76 41.48 -4.25
CA SER A 5 -32.41 41.92 -4.61
C SER A 5 -31.36 41.52 -3.57
N LEU A 6 -31.73 41.53 -2.28
CA LEU A 6 -30.85 41.08 -1.20
C LEU A 6 -30.59 39.57 -1.30
N THR A 7 -31.62 38.76 -1.50
CA THR A 7 -31.48 37.30 -1.66
C THR A 7 -30.62 36.96 -2.87
N ILE A 8 -30.82 37.65 -4.00
CA ILE A 8 -29.96 37.50 -5.19
C ILE A 8 -28.50 37.80 -4.85
N MET A 9 -28.24 38.88 -4.10
CA MET A 9 -26.88 39.23 -3.68
C MET A 9 -26.24 38.16 -2.79
N VAL A 10 -27.01 37.57 -1.86
CA VAL A 10 -26.54 36.48 -1.00
C VAL A 10 -26.19 35.23 -1.81
N VAL A 11 -27.02 34.88 -2.81
CA VAL A 11 -26.73 33.77 -3.72
C VAL A 11 -25.47 34.05 -4.55
N ILE A 12 -25.32 35.27 -5.08
CA ILE A 12 -24.11 35.68 -5.81
C ILE A 12 -22.87 35.59 -4.92
N ALA A 13 -22.93 36.08 -3.68
CA ALA A 13 -21.83 35.99 -2.73
C ALA A 13 -21.44 34.52 -2.45
N TYR A 14 -22.41 33.63 -2.31
CA TYR A 14 -22.17 32.19 -2.19
C TYR A 14 -21.47 31.62 -3.43
N LEU A 15 -21.93 31.96 -4.64
CA LEU A 15 -21.33 31.51 -5.90
C LEU A 15 -19.91 32.06 -6.10
N ILE A 16 -19.63 33.30 -5.67
CA ILE A 16 -18.26 33.84 -5.63
C ILE A 16 -17.38 32.99 -4.72
N GLY A 17 -17.91 32.56 -3.57
CA GLY A 17 -17.23 31.64 -2.65
C GLY A 17 -16.87 30.29 -3.30
N ASN A 18 -17.68 29.83 -4.25
CA ASN A 18 -17.45 28.54 -4.94
C ASN A 18 -16.19 28.54 -5.81
N ILE A 19 -15.63 29.71 -6.14
CA ILE A 19 -14.36 29.80 -6.87
C ILE A 19 -13.25 29.26 -5.95
N SER A 20 -12.56 28.21 -6.43
CA SER A 20 -11.42 27.61 -5.73
C SER A 20 -10.14 27.82 -6.54
N PRO A 21 -9.39 28.92 -6.28
CA PRO A 21 -8.14 29.23 -6.96
C PRO A 21 -7.13 28.10 -6.82
N ALA A 22 -7.11 27.43 -5.67
CA ALA A 22 -6.27 26.27 -5.42
C ALA A 22 -6.48 25.15 -6.47
N THR A 23 -7.74 24.82 -6.79
CA THR A 23 -8.03 23.80 -7.82
C THR A 23 -7.74 24.28 -9.24
N LEU A 24 -7.99 25.56 -9.53
CA LEU A 24 -7.77 26.14 -10.86
C LEU A 24 -6.26 26.23 -11.17
N ILE A 25 -5.47 26.74 -10.22
CA ILE A 25 -4.01 26.80 -10.31
C ILE A 25 -3.44 25.39 -10.33
N GLY A 26 -3.96 24.46 -9.51
CA GLY A 26 -3.63 23.04 -9.61
C GLY A 26 -3.73 22.48 -11.02
N ARG A 27 -4.91 22.64 -11.65
CA ARG A 27 -5.14 22.19 -13.04
C ARG A 27 -4.20 22.84 -14.04
N PHE A 28 -3.90 24.14 -13.88
CA PHE A 28 -2.92 24.83 -14.74
C PHE A 28 -1.53 24.21 -14.66
N TYR A 29 -1.14 23.70 -13.50
CA TYR A 29 0.12 22.97 -13.29
C TYR A 29 0.00 21.45 -13.56
N GLY A 30 -1.12 20.97 -14.10
CA GLY A 30 -1.34 19.53 -14.37
C GLY A 30 -1.53 18.67 -13.11
N ILE A 31 -1.71 19.28 -11.93
CA ILE A 31 -1.76 18.58 -10.64
C ILE A 31 -3.13 18.74 -9.99
N ASP A 32 -3.76 17.63 -9.60
CA ASP A 32 -4.98 17.68 -8.80
C ASP A 32 -4.64 18.00 -7.33
N ILE A 33 -4.81 19.28 -6.95
CA ILE A 33 -4.52 19.76 -5.59
C ILE A 33 -5.35 19.07 -4.52
N LYS A 34 -6.50 18.46 -4.87
CA LYS A 34 -7.30 17.69 -3.91
C LYS A 34 -6.77 16.27 -3.70
N LYS A 35 -5.92 15.78 -4.59
CA LYS A 35 -5.24 14.48 -4.49
C LYS A 35 -3.79 14.60 -4.03
N ALA A 36 -3.25 15.82 -3.98
CA ALA A 36 -1.86 16.09 -3.57
C ALA A 36 -1.77 16.74 -2.18
N GLY A 37 -0.68 16.49 -1.47
CA GLY A 37 -0.36 17.12 -0.18
C GLY A 37 -1.34 16.75 0.95
N SER A 38 -1.99 17.76 1.54
CA SER A 38 -2.99 17.60 2.60
C SER A 38 -4.40 17.25 2.11
N GLY A 39 -4.61 17.13 0.80
CA GLY A 39 -5.91 16.84 0.18
C GLY A 39 -6.96 17.96 0.27
N ASN A 40 -6.66 19.06 0.97
CA ASN A 40 -7.54 20.22 1.08
C ASN A 40 -7.28 21.22 -0.05
N ALA A 41 -8.34 21.81 -0.60
CA ALA A 41 -8.26 22.84 -1.63
C ALA A 41 -8.01 24.24 -1.03
N GLY A 42 -6.92 24.39 -0.27
CA GLY A 42 -6.54 25.65 0.37
C GLY A 42 -5.09 26.06 0.09
N THR A 43 -4.78 27.33 0.33
CA THR A 43 -3.46 27.96 0.09
C THR A 43 -2.29 27.19 0.69
N THR A 44 -2.40 26.71 1.93
CA THR A 44 -1.33 25.95 2.59
C THR A 44 -1.02 24.65 1.85
N ASN A 45 -2.01 24.04 1.19
CA ASN A 45 -1.79 22.86 0.39
C ASN A 45 -1.07 23.20 -0.91
N VAL A 46 -1.48 24.29 -1.56
CA VAL A 46 -0.80 24.82 -2.75
C VAL A 46 0.66 25.18 -2.44
N LEU A 47 0.93 25.75 -1.26
CA LEU A 47 2.29 26.06 -0.81
C LEU A 47 3.18 24.82 -0.73
N ARG A 48 2.62 23.71 -0.23
CA ARG A 48 3.33 22.43 -0.12
C ARG A 48 3.55 21.76 -1.47
N VAL A 49 2.58 21.85 -2.38
CA VAL A 49 2.57 21.08 -3.64
C VAL A 49 3.21 21.86 -4.80
N LEU A 50 2.89 23.15 -4.94
CA LEU A 50 3.27 23.99 -6.08
C LEU A 50 4.25 25.12 -5.72
N GLY A 51 4.56 25.28 -4.43
CA GLY A 51 5.50 26.28 -3.94
C GLY A 51 4.92 27.68 -3.70
N THR A 52 5.80 28.60 -3.31
CA THR A 52 5.44 29.93 -2.77
C THR A 52 4.71 30.83 -3.75
N LYS A 53 5.09 30.82 -5.03
CA LYS A 53 4.45 31.67 -6.06
C LYS A 53 2.98 31.28 -6.30
N ALA A 54 2.71 29.99 -6.47
CA ALA A 54 1.36 29.48 -6.67
C ALA A 54 0.49 29.67 -5.41
N ALA A 55 1.08 29.52 -4.23
CA ALA A 55 0.39 29.79 -2.97
C ALA A 55 0.06 31.27 -2.79
N ALA A 56 0.98 32.18 -3.11
CA ALA A 56 0.73 33.61 -3.06
C ALA A 56 -0.44 34.00 -3.98
N CYS A 57 -0.47 33.50 -5.22
CA CYS A 57 -1.60 33.73 -6.13
C CYS A 57 -2.92 33.17 -5.57
N THR A 58 -2.90 31.95 -5.03
CA THR A 58 -4.09 31.34 -4.40
C THR A 58 -4.62 32.20 -3.24
N LEU A 59 -3.71 32.65 -2.37
CA LEU A 59 -4.03 33.48 -1.22
C LEU A 59 -4.67 34.81 -1.63
N VAL A 60 -4.06 35.51 -2.60
CA VAL A 60 -4.54 36.81 -3.07
C VAL A 60 -5.95 36.69 -3.64
N ILE A 61 -6.21 35.69 -4.49
CA ILE A 61 -7.54 35.51 -5.09
C ILE A 61 -8.58 35.12 -4.02
N ASP A 62 -8.20 34.26 -3.06
CA ASP A 62 -9.10 33.87 -1.97
C ASP A 62 -9.45 35.04 -1.04
N ILE A 63 -8.53 35.99 -0.82
CA ILE A 63 -8.79 37.24 -0.08
C ILE A 63 -9.67 38.17 -0.92
N LEU A 64 -9.30 38.41 -2.18
CA LEU A 64 -10.01 39.36 -3.05
C LEU A 64 -11.47 38.97 -3.25
N LYS A 65 -11.79 37.69 -3.45
CA LYS A 65 -13.18 37.27 -3.63
C LYS A 65 -14.05 37.53 -2.39
N GLY A 66 -13.46 37.39 -1.19
CA GLY A 66 -14.13 37.70 0.07
C GLY A 66 -14.38 39.20 0.21
N LEU A 67 -13.36 40.01 -0.08
CA LEU A 67 -13.43 41.47 -0.07
C LEU A 67 -14.50 41.99 -1.04
N VAL A 68 -14.43 41.56 -2.30
CA VAL A 68 -15.35 42.00 -3.37
C VAL A 68 -16.80 41.63 -3.04
N ALA A 69 -17.07 40.39 -2.60
CA ALA A 69 -18.42 39.95 -2.29
C ALA A 69 -19.07 40.80 -1.19
N VAL A 70 -18.30 41.13 -0.13
CA VAL A 70 -18.82 41.90 1.01
C VAL A 70 -18.91 43.39 0.69
N THR A 71 -17.93 43.99 0.02
CA THR A 71 -17.96 45.42 -0.35
C THR A 71 -19.13 45.74 -1.27
N ILE A 72 -19.41 44.89 -2.27
CA ILE A 72 -20.58 45.06 -3.16
C ILE A 72 -21.89 44.99 -2.36
N ALA A 73 -21.99 44.04 -1.44
CA ALA A 73 -23.20 43.88 -0.63
C ALA A 73 -23.39 45.04 0.35
N GLN A 74 -22.30 45.52 0.96
CA GLN A 74 -22.31 46.65 1.88
C GLN A 74 -22.74 47.94 1.18
N GLY A 75 -22.19 48.24 0.01
CA GLY A 75 -22.53 49.44 -0.75
C GLY A 75 -23.97 49.48 -1.25
N ARG A 76 -24.64 48.32 -1.35
CA ARG A 76 -26.00 48.21 -1.91
C ARG A 76 -27.10 47.90 -0.87
N PHE A 77 -26.75 47.29 0.25
CA PHE A 77 -27.70 46.78 1.25
C PHE A 77 -27.27 47.03 2.70
N ASN A 78 -26.35 47.97 2.93
CA ASN A 78 -25.85 48.37 4.25
C ASN A 78 -25.23 47.19 5.03
N ASN A 79 -25.12 47.32 6.35
CA ASN A 79 -24.48 46.33 7.23
C ASN A 79 -25.16 44.96 7.15
N LEU A 80 -26.49 44.90 7.05
CA LEU A 80 -27.21 43.63 6.95
C LEU A 80 -26.83 42.85 5.68
N GLY A 81 -26.69 43.54 4.55
CA GLY A 81 -26.20 42.93 3.31
C GLY A 81 -24.75 42.45 3.41
N ALA A 82 -23.88 43.28 4.00
CA ALA A 82 -22.48 42.92 4.24
C ALA A 82 -22.37 41.63 5.08
N MET A 83 -23.15 41.54 6.16
CA MET A 83 -23.18 40.37 7.06
C MET A 83 -23.63 39.09 6.37
N LEU A 84 -24.73 39.16 5.60
CA LEU A 84 -25.23 37.99 4.87
C LEU A 84 -24.29 37.55 3.75
N ALA A 85 -23.70 38.51 3.02
CA ALA A 85 -22.72 38.21 1.98
C ALA A 85 -21.42 37.63 2.55
N PHE A 86 -20.98 38.10 3.71
CA PHE A 86 -19.83 37.55 4.44
C PHE A 86 -20.05 36.07 4.74
N ALA A 87 -21.16 35.73 5.40
CA ALA A 87 -21.48 34.35 5.72
C ALA A 87 -21.58 33.50 4.44
N ALA A 88 -22.27 34.00 3.42
CA ALA A 88 -22.46 33.31 2.15
C ALA A 88 -21.14 33.01 1.43
N VAL A 89 -20.23 33.98 1.28
CA VAL A 89 -18.96 33.78 0.55
C VAL A 89 -18.02 32.82 1.30
N VAL A 90 -17.99 32.87 2.63
CA VAL A 90 -17.18 31.94 3.44
C VAL A 90 -17.77 30.53 3.40
N ILE A 91 -19.08 30.38 3.57
CA ILE A 91 -19.77 29.09 3.46
C ILE A 91 -19.61 28.51 2.05
N GLY A 92 -19.72 29.33 1.01
CA GLY A 92 -19.52 28.93 -0.38
C GLY A 92 -18.10 28.42 -0.66
N HIS A 93 -17.08 28.96 0.02
CA HIS A 93 -15.72 28.45 -0.09
C HIS A 93 -15.48 27.17 0.71
N ILE A 94 -16.14 27.00 1.86
CA ILE A 94 -16.02 25.77 2.68
C ILE A 94 -16.80 24.62 2.04
N TYR A 95 -18.00 24.90 1.57
CA TYR A 95 -18.95 23.95 0.99
C TYR A 95 -19.40 24.38 -0.41
N PRO A 96 -18.50 24.39 -1.41
CA PRO A 96 -18.83 24.74 -2.79
C PRO A 96 -19.66 23.64 -3.47
N VAL A 97 -20.80 23.99 -4.06
CA VAL A 97 -21.64 23.09 -4.87
C VAL A 97 -20.87 22.52 -6.06
N ILE A 98 -20.12 23.37 -6.76
CA ILE A 98 -19.34 23.00 -7.97
C ILE A 98 -18.36 21.86 -7.66
N PHE A 99 -17.92 21.77 -6.40
CA PHE A 99 -16.98 20.74 -5.97
C PHE A 99 -17.55 19.77 -4.95
N LYS A 100 -18.84 19.41 -5.08
CA LYS A 100 -19.50 18.38 -4.25
C LYS A 100 -19.36 18.65 -2.75
N PHE A 101 -19.46 19.92 -2.34
CA PHE A 101 -19.35 20.40 -0.96
C PHE A 101 -18.00 20.12 -0.27
N LYS A 102 -16.93 19.95 -1.06
CA LYS A 102 -15.55 19.76 -0.56
C LYS A 102 -14.67 20.95 -0.94
N GLY A 103 -14.62 21.95 -0.04
CA GLY A 103 -13.88 23.20 -0.21
C GLY A 103 -12.65 23.34 0.67
N GLY A 104 -12.19 24.59 0.85
CA GLY A 104 -11.10 24.94 1.77
C GLY A 104 -11.63 25.27 3.17
N LYS A 105 -10.75 25.70 4.09
CA LYS A 105 -11.16 26.05 5.47
C LYS A 105 -11.70 27.47 5.64
N GLY A 106 -11.67 28.28 4.58
CA GLY A 106 -12.27 29.62 4.60
C GLY A 106 -11.43 30.72 5.23
N VAL A 107 -10.22 30.46 5.77
CA VAL A 107 -9.42 31.48 6.48
C VAL A 107 -9.07 32.68 5.59
N ALA A 108 -8.55 32.46 4.38
CA ALA A 108 -8.18 33.55 3.47
C ALA A 108 -9.41 34.34 2.98
N THR A 109 -10.50 33.64 2.66
CA THR A 109 -11.79 34.26 2.29
C THR A 109 -12.41 35.03 3.44
N PHE A 110 -12.27 34.53 4.66
CA PHE A 110 -12.67 35.21 5.89
C PHE A 110 -11.87 36.50 6.08
N ILE A 111 -10.54 36.47 5.90
CA ILE A 111 -9.69 37.68 5.99
C ILE A 111 -10.18 38.73 4.99
N GLY A 112 -10.42 38.36 3.74
CA GLY A 112 -10.95 39.29 2.73
C GLY A 112 -12.31 39.88 3.10
N ALA A 113 -13.24 39.03 3.52
CA ALA A 113 -14.58 39.43 3.95
C ALA A 113 -14.55 40.34 5.20
N ALA A 114 -13.65 40.06 6.14
CA ALA A 114 -13.44 40.84 7.36
C ALA A 114 -12.76 42.18 7.10
N MET A 115 -11.82 42.24 6.16
CA MET A 115 -11.21 43.50 5.71
C MET A 115 -12.24 44.46 5.11
N ALA A 116 -13.29 43.95 4.45
CA ALA A 116 -14.36 44.78 3.91
C ALA A 116 -15.16 45.52 5.01
N ILE A 117 -15.30 44.91 6.18
CA ILE A 117 -16.04 45.48 7.32
C ILE A 117 -15.11 46.34 8.16
N ASN A 118 -13.95 45.79 8.53
CA ASN A 118 -12.98 46.41 9.43
C ASN A 118 -11.57 45.91 9.11
N TRP A 119 -10.85 46.71 8.34
CA TRP A 119 -9.48 46.37 7.95
C TRP A 119 -8.46 46.44 9.10
N PRO A 120 -8.50 47.40 10.08
CA PRO A 120 -7.48 47.45 11.12
C PRO A 120 -7.48 46.23 12.05
N SER A 121 -8.64 45.80 12.55
CA SER A 121 -8.72 44.63 13.44
C SER A 121 -8.39 43.34 12.71
N THR A 122 -8.79 43.23 11.44
CA THR A 122 -8.45 42.07 10.60
C THR A 122 -6.95 41.99 10.31
N PHE A 123 -6.31 43.12 9.99
CA PHE A 123 -4.88 43.19 9.74
C PHE A 123 -4.08 42.82 10.99
N ALA A 124 -4.46 43.33 12.17
CA ALA A 124 -3.85 42.97 13.44
C ALA A 124 -3.97 41.47 13.74
N ALA A 125 -5.17 40.88 13.56
CA ALA A 125 -5.38 39.44 13.74
C ALA A 125 -4.55 38.59 12.75
N ALA A 126 -4.44 39.02 11.49
CA ALA A 126 -3.65 38.35 10.47
C ALA A 126 -2.14 38.41 10.78
N LEU A 127 -1.64 39.54 11.29
CA LEU A 127 -0.25 39.67 11.70
C LEU A 127 0.09 38.74 12.86
N ILE A 128 -0.78 38.67 13.87
CA ILE A 128 -0.65 37.69 14.97
C ILE A 128 -0.63 36.26 14.42
N ALA A 129 -1.51 35.94 13.46
CA ALA A 129 -1.56 34.63 12.81
C ALA A 129 -0.22 34.25 12.17
N VAL A 130 0.39 35.18 11.43
CA VAL A 130 1.66 34.99 10.73
C VAL A 130 2.80 34.80 11.74
N ILE A 131 2.87 35.62 12.78
CA ILE A 131 3.89 35.51 13.84
C ILE A 131 3.77 34.16 14.54
N VAL A 132 2.57 33.79 14.98
CA VAL A 132 2.33 32.51 15.67
C VAL A 132 2.65 31.33 14.76
N ALA A 133 2.24 31.37 13.48
CA ALA A 133 2.54 30.31 12.52
C ALA A 133 4.04 30.18 12.24
N GLY A 134 4.77 31.31 12.18
CA GLY A 134 6.22 31.33 11.99
C GLY A 134 6.98 30.77 13.19
N VAL A 135 6.65 31.22 14.40
CA VAL A 135 7.31 30.78 15.65
C VAL A 135 7.00 29.32 15.96
N SER A 136 5.73 28.91 15.87
CA SER A 136 5.32 27.54 16.17
C SER A 136 5.59 26.54 15.06
N LYS A 137 5.99 27.03 13.87
CA LYS A 137 6.01 26.26 12.61
C LYS A 137 4.68 25.54 12.32
N LYS A 138 3.54 26.00 12.86
CA LYS A 138 2.22 25.35 12.67
C LYS A 138 1.18 26.36 12.15
N MET A 139 0.75 26.18 10.90
CA MET A 139 -0.20 27.10 10.24
C MET A 139 -1.60 27.08 10.87
N SER A 140 -2.03 25.94 11.39
CA SER A 140 -3.33 25.81 12.06
C SER A 140 -3.37 26.57 13.37
N LEU A 141 -2.27 26.57 14.14
CA LEU A 141 -2.17 27.32 15.38
C LEU A 141 -2.32 28.82 15.11
N GLY A 142 -1.61 29.35 14.12
CA GLY A 142 -1.77 30.75 13.72
C GLY A 142 -3.21 31.11 13.32
N SER A 143 -3.89 30.24 12.56
CA SER A 143 -5.28 30.46 12.12
C SER A 143 -6.28 30.39 13.27
N ILE A 144 -6.08 29.49 14.23
CA ILE A 144 -6.93 29.35 15.43
C ILE A 144 -6.73 30.56 16.35
N THR A 145 -5.48 30.97 16.60
CA THR A 145 -5.19 32.16 17.41
C THR A 145 -5.81 33.41 16.79
N ALA A 146 -5.72 33.58 15.47
CA ALA A 146 -6.35 34.70 14.79
C ALA A 146 -7.88 34.71 14.94
N ALA A 147 -8.53 33.54 14.82
CA ALA A 147 -9.97 33.40 15.02
C ALA A 147 -10.41 33.77 16.45
N LEU A 148 -9.59 33.44 17.47
CA LEU A 148 -9.85 33.80 18.87
C LEU A 148 -9.58 35.29 19.15
N MET A 149 -8.56 35.88 18.51
CA MET A 149 -8.19 37.28 18.68
C MET A 149 -9.12 38.25 17.97
N TYR A 150 -9.72 37.84 16.87
CA TYR A 150 -10.57 38.73 16.08
C TYR A 150 -11.78 39.29 16.85
N PRO A 151 -12.60 38.50 17.58
CA PRO A 151 -13.67 39.05 18.43
C PRO A 151 -13.16 39.99 19.53
N LEU A 152 -12.01 39.72 20.13
CA LEU A 152 -11.42 40.57 21.17
C LEU A 152 -10.96 41.93 20.61
N LEU A 153 -10.36 41.94 19.42
CA LEU A 153 -10.02 43.16 18.71
C LEU A 153 -11.29 43.93 18.28
N MET A 154 -12.33 43.23 17.83
CA MET A 154 -13.62 43.83 17.48
C MET A 154 -14.32 44.45 18.69
N LEU A 155 -14.23 43.83 19.88
CA LEU A 155 -14.80 44.37 21.12
C LEU A 155 -14.23 45.77 21.44
N TYR A 156 -12.94 45.97 21.20
CA TYR A 156 -12.26 47.24 21.48
C TYR A 156 -12.58 48.32 20.42
N TYR A 157 -12.51 47.97 19.13
CA TYR A 157 -12.60 48.95 18.05
C TYR A 157 -14.02 49.14 17.49
N TYR A 158 -14.86 48.08 17.44
CA TYR A 158 -16.17 48.08 16.77
C TYR A 158 -17.19 47.16 17.49
N PRO A 159 -17.62 47.51 18.71
CA PRO A 159 -18.44 46.64 19.56
C PRO A 159 -19.82 46.30 18.97
N LYS A 160 -20.36 47.14 18.06
CA LYS A 160 -21.65 46.91 17.40
C LYS A 160 -21.64 45.69 16.46
N ASP A 161 -20.48 45.33 15.93
CA ASP A 161 -20.30 44.20 15.01
C ASP A 161 -19.71 42.96 15.71
N LEU A 162 -19.64 42.97 17.04
CA LEU A 162 -19.14 41.85 17.84
C LEU A 162 -19.92 40.53 17.63
N PRO A 163 -21.26 40.51 17.53
CA PRO A 163 -22.00 39.26 17.36
C PRO A 163 -21.59 38.48 16.11
N ILE A 164 -21.31 39.17 15.00
CA ILE A 164 -20.86 38.51 13.77
C ILE A 164 -19.41 38.04 13.86
N ALA A 165 -18.54 38.79 14.55
CA ALA A 165 -17.17 38.37 14.80
C ALA A 165 -17.14 37.05 15.60
N ILE A 166 -17.99 36.93 16.63
CA ILE A 166 -18.14 35.69 17.42
C ILE A 166 -18.66 34.54 16.55
N LEU A 167 -19.76 34.76 15.82
CA LEU A 167 -20.36 33.73 14.96
C LEU A 167 -19.33 33.17 13.97
N MET A 168 -18.56 34.05 13.33
CA MET A 168 -17.58 33.61 12.34
C MET A 168 -16.32 33.00 12.95
N ALA A 169 -15.89 33.47 14.12
CA ALA A 169 -14.83 32.79 14.88
C ALA A 169 -15.23 31.34 15.18
N LEU A 170 -16.49 31.11 15.59
CA LEU A 170 -17.02 29.76 15.81
C LEU A 170 -17.02 28.92 14.53
N VAL A 171 -17.38 29.49 13.37
CA VAL A 171 -17.31 28.79 12.07
C VAL A 171 -15.86 28.39 11.73
N ILE A 172 -14.90 29.30 11.89
CA ILE A 172 -13.48 28.99 11.62
C ILE A 172 -12.95 27.95 12.60
N LEU A 173 -13.28 28.03 13.89
CA LEU A 173 -12.92 27.02 14.89
C LEU A 173 -13.53 25.65 14.55
N PHE A 174 -14.79 25.61 14.14
CA PHE A 174 -15.47 24.39 13.73
C PHE A 174 -14.82 23.73 12.50
N THR A 175 -14.38 24.53 11.52
CA THR A 175 -13.62 23.99 10.36
C THR A 175 -12.22 23.49 10.74
N HIS A 176 -11.67 23.98 11.86
CA HIS A 176 -10.38 23.55 12.40
C HIS A 176 -10.47 22.43 13.45
N ARG A 177 -11.66 21.89 13.76
CA ARG A 177 -11.83 20.82 14.77
C ARG A 177 -10.87 19.64 14.63
N GLY A 178 -10.59 19.23 13.38
CA GLY A 178 -9.63 18.16 13.10
C GLY A 178 -8.18 18.57 13.37
N ASN A 179 -7.81 19.84 13.15
CA ASN A 179 -6.49 20.38 13.51
C ASN A 179 -6.35 20.57 15.01
N ILE A 180 -7.42 20.99 15.69
CA ILE A 180 -7.43 21.12 17.16
C ILE A 180 -7.17 19.75 17.81
N LYS A 181 -7.83 18.70 17.34
CA LYS A 181 -7.59 17.32 17.80
C LYS A 181 -6.12 16.90 17.60
N ARG A 182 -5.55 17.17 16.43
CA ARG A 182 -4.13 16.88 16.15
C ARG A 182 -3.16 17.72 16.97
N LEU A 183 -3.48 18.99 17.23
CA LEU A 183 -2.67 19.85 18.09
C LEU A 183 -2.62 19.33 19.53
N MET A 184 -3.77 18.90 20.08
CA MET A 184 -3.86 18.30 21.41
C MET A 184 -3.09 16.98 21.51
N ASN A 185 -3.06 16.20 20.43
CA ASN A 185 -2.35 14.93 20.37
C ASN A 185 -0.86 15.06 20.00
N GLY A 186 -0.36 16.26 19.69
CA GLY A 186 1.01 16.45 19.20
C GLY A 186 1.26 16.05 17.72
N GLU A 187 0.21 15.64 16.99
CA GLU A 187 0.25 15.10 15.63
C GLU A 187 0.16 16.18 14.51
N GLU A 188 0.10 17.46 14.86
CA GLU A 188 -0.12 18.52 13.88
C GLU A 188 1.15 18.82 13.05
N LYS A 189 1.01 18.62 11.72
CA LYS A 189 2.10 18.76 10.73
C LYS A 189 2.71 20.17 10.71
N GLU A 190 4.04 20.23 10.67
CA GLU A 190 4.78 21.48 10.52
C GLU A 190 4.56 22.17 9.15
N LEU A 191 4.85 23.46 9.11
CA LEU A 191 4.81 24.33 7.95
C LEU A 191 6.13 24.18 7.17
N SER A 192 6.16 23.28 6.18
CA SER A 192 7.28 23.16 5.24
C SER A 192 7.09 24.11 4.05
N ILE A 193 8.03 25.03 3.84
CA ILE A 193 8.08 25.94 2.68
C ILE A 193 9.04 25.31 1.65
N GLY A 194 8.51 24.88 0.51
CA GLY A 194 9.27 24.12 -0.47
C GLY A 194 10.41 24.90 -1.14
N SER A 195 11.63 24.37 -1.03
CA SER A 195 12.67 24.45 -2.04
C SER A 195 12.98 23.02 -2.51
N ARG A 196 13.08 22.81 -3.84
CA ARG A 196 13.60 21.61 -4.58
C ARG A 196 12.78 21.09 -5.77
N ILE A 197 11.79 21.82 -6.27
CA ILE A 197 11.14 21.45 -7.56
C ILE A 197 11.74 22.21 -8.76
N ARG A 198 12.43 23.35 -8.53
CA ARG A 198 12.94 24.20 -9.62
C ARG A 198 14.29 23.75 -10.21
N GLU A 199 15.08 22.95 -9.49
CA GLU A 199 16.34 22.40 -10.04
C GLU A 199 16.10 21.24 -11.01
N LYS A 200 15.03 20.44 -10.84
CA LYS A 200 14.73 19.32 -11.75
C LYS A 200 14.16 19.75 -13.12
N LEU A 201 13.61 20.96 -13.23
CA LEU A 201 13.05 21.46 -14.49
C LEU A 201 14.04 22.29 -15.32
N THR A 202 15.15 22.75 -14.72
CA THR A 202 16.19 23.50 -15.46
C THR A 202 17.34 22.57 -15.90
N ALA A 203 17.50 21.41 -15.27
CA ALA A 203 18.48 20.39 -15.66
C ALA A 203 18.07 19.54 -16.88
N GLN A 204 16.84 19.68 -17.39
CA GLN A 204 16.33 18.91 -18.53
C GLN A 204 16.27 19.70 -19.85
N SER A 205 16.71 20.96 -19.89
CA SER A 205 16.71 21.77 -21.13
C SER A 205 18.09 22.15 -21.66
N ASN A 206 19.18 21.74 -21.01
CA ASN A 206 20.56 22.16 -21.36
C ASN A 206 21.52 21.01 -21.69
N THR A 207 21.01 19.81 -22.00
CA THR A 207 21.85 18.69 -22.46
C THR A 207 21.17 18.01 -23.65
N ASP A 208 21.08 18.73 -24.77
CA ASP A 208 20.79 18.18 -26.10
C ASP A 208 21.22 19.22 -27.16
N THR A 209 22.53 19.46 -27.28
CA THR A 209 23.22 19.90 -28.51
C THR A 209 24.73 19.86 -28.25
N ASP A 210 25.38 18.82 -28.77
CA ASP A 210 26.66 18.84 -29.49
C ASP A 210 27.44 17.53 -29.27
N GLU A 211 27.14 16.56 -30.13
CA GLU A 211 28.10 15.51 -30.49
C GLU A 211 28.98 16.02 -31.64
N SER A 212 30.30 16.05 -31.44
CA SER A 212 31.25 15.78 -32.52
C SER A 212 32.59 15.26 -31.98
N PHE A 213 32.86 13.99 -32.31
CA PHE A 213 34.12 13.27 -32.48
C PHE A 213 35.45 14.05 -32.41
N ASP A 214 36.43 13.52 -31.67
CA ASP A 214 37.60 12.81 -32.24
C ASP A 214 38.47 12.13 -31.14
N ALA A 215 39.12 11.02 -31.50
CA ALA A 215 40.07 10.22 -30.71
C ALA A 215 41.50 10.36 -31.31
N PRO A 216 42.57 9.65 -30.86
CA PRO A 216 43.08 9.30 -29.53
C PRO A 216 44.60 9.64 -29.36
N GLY A 217 45.17 9.46 -28.16
CA GLY A 217 46.63 9.41 -27.91
C GLY A 217 46.90 9.21 -26.40
N GLU A 218 47.43 8.08 -25.94
CA GLU A 218 48.83 7.59 -25.92
C GLU A 218 49.43 7.67 -24.49
N GLU A 219 49.90 6.50 -24.04
CA GLU A 219 50.96 6.19 -23.06
C GLU A 219 51.09 6.94 -21.71
N SER A 220 51.14 6.17 -20.61
CA SER A 220 52.41 5.67 -20.03
C SER A 220 52.23 5.06 -18.61
N SER A 221 52.85 3.88 -18.42
CA SER A 221 53.65 3.38 -17.27
C SER A 221 53.32 3.81 -15.83
N MET A 222 53.46 3.03 -14.75
CA MET A 222 54.21 1.79 -14.47
C MET A 222 53.79 1.26 -13.08
N ASN A 223 53.93 -0.05 -12.92
CA ASN A 223 53.94 -0.88 -11.70
C ASN A 223 54.40 -0.22 -10.37
N ILE A 224 53.86 -0.69 -9.25
CA ILE A 224 54.60 -1.39 -8.18
C ILE A 224 53.66 -2.42 -7.52
N GLU A 225 54.20 -3.62 -7.35
CA GLU A 225 53.60 -4.83 -6.79
C GLU A 225 54.26 -5.14 -5.43
N LYS A 226 53.58 -5.98 -4.62
CA LYS A 226 53.99 -6.73 -3.40
C LYS A 226 53.73 -5.99 -2.08
N ALA A 227 52.76 -6.40 -1.25
CA ALA A 227 52.46 -7.68 -0.60
C ALA A 227 53.26 -7.93 0.70
N HIS A 228 52.47 -8.27 1.73
CA HIS A 228 52.76 -8.96 2.99
C HIS A 228 53.07 -8.18 4.28
N ASP A 229 52.27 -8.56 5.28
CA ASP A 229 52.52 -8.67 6.72
C ASP A 229 52.62 -7.40 7.59
N ASN A 230 51.56 -7.15 8.39
CA ASN A 230 51.58 -7.48 9.82
C ASN A 230 50.31 -7.00 10.54
N LEU A 231 49.67 -7.94 11.23
CA LEU A 231 48.81 -7.70 12.38
C LEU A 231 49.67 -7.34 13.59
N ASP A 232 49.07 -6.57 14.48
CA ASP A 232 49.44 -6.26 15.86
C ASP A 232 50.32 -5.03 16.15
N LYS A 233 49.75 -4.21 17.05
CA LYS A 233 50.27 -3.08 17.84
C LYS A 233 50.18 -1.70 17.18
N PHE A 234 49.15 -0.94 17.56
CA PHE A 234 49.39 0.36 18.18
C PHE A 234 48.40 0.59 19.33
N ASP A 235 48.99 0.93 20.47
CA ASP A 235 48.38 1.33 21.73
C ASP A 235 47.79 2.74 21.62
N LYS A 236 46.69 2.92 22.36
CA LYS A 236 46.21 4.08 23.13
C LYS A 236 46.59 5.52 22.78
N ASP A 237 45.56 6.34 23.03
CA ASP A 237 45.53 7.78 23.27
C ASP A 237 45.40 8.69 22.03
N GLU A 238 44.14 8.94 21.65
CA GLU A 238 43.65 10.31 21.45
C GLU A 238 42.11 10.32 21.55
N ASP A 239 41.61 10.91 22.65
CA ASP A 239 40.20 11.23 22.85
C ASP A 239 39.75 12.22 21.76
N MET A 240 39.08 11.72 20.72
CA MET A 240 38.27 12.54 19.83
C MET A 240 36.80 12.21 20.08
N VAL A 241 36.17 13.03 20.91
CA VAL A 241 34.72 13.08 21.11
C VAL A 241 34.06 13.30 19.74
N LEU A 242 33.59 12.21 19.13
CA LEU A 242 32.68 12.24 18.00
C LEU A 242 31.35 12.79 18.52
N THR A 243 31.09 14.06 18.21
CA THR A 243 29.77 14.65 18.36
C THR A 243 28.80 13.92 17.45
N ASP A 244 27.88 13.15 18.04
CA ASP A 244 26.66 12.63 17.42
C ASP A 244 25.81 13.80 16.92
N SER A 245 26.07 14.30 15.73
CA SER A 245 25.12 15.08 14.96
C SER A 245 25.61 15.19 13.53
N VAL A 246 24.70 14.96 12.58
CA VAL A 246 24.88 15.03 11.12
C VAL A 246 25.14 13.66 10.49
N HIS A 247 24.14 12.77 10.52
CA HIS A 247 23.85 11.95 9.33
C HIS A 247 22.42 11.37 9.19
N ASP A 248 21.47 11.64 10.10
CA ASP A 248 20.14 11.00 10.03
C ASP A 248 19.04 11.74 9.24
N ASP A 249 19.30 12.93 8.68
CA ASP A 249 18.25 13.78 8.09
C ASP A 249 18.11 13.71 6.57
N ILE A 250 18.08 12.50 5.97
CA ILE A 250 17.72 12.35 4.55
C ILE A 250 16.92 11.06 4.36
N LEU A 251 15.62 11.17 4.01
CA LEU A 251 14.76 10.13 3.40
C LEU A 251 14.13 9.05 4.31
N ALA A 252 13.36 9.46 5.32
CA ALA A 252 12.11 8.76 5.67
C ALA A 252 10.95 9.49 4.98
N SER A 253 10.93 9.47 3.65
CA SER A 253 9.96 10.26 2.92
C SER A 253 8.67 9.46 2.81
N GLY A 254 7.64 9.87 3.54
CA GLY A 254 6.33 9.24 3.62
C GLY A 254 5.91 9.38 5.08
N SER A 255 4.86 10.16 5.38
CA SER A 255 4.41 10.16 6.77
C SER A 255 3.98 8.75 7.11
N ARG A 256 4.29 8.24 8.31
CA ARG A 256 3.86 6.91 8.78
C ARG A 256 2.39 6.63 8.42
N ASP A 257 1.52 7.62 8.57
CA ASP A 257 0.11 7.56 8.18
C ASP A 257 -0.13 7.38 6.67
N GLU A 258 0.69 7.95 5.79
CA GLU A 258 0.58 7.82 4.33
C GLU A 258 1.00 6.44 3.87
N LEU A 259 2.09 5.88 4.42
CA LEU A 259 2.54 4.52 4.10
C LEU A 259 1.63 3.47 4.74
N VAL A 260 1.13 3.74 5.96
CA VAL A 260 0.01 2.98 6.54
C VAL A 260 -1.19 3.06 5.64
N ASN A 261 -1.60 4.25 5.22
CA ASN A 261 -2.71 4.39 4.30
C ASN A 261 -2.42 3.66 3.00
N GLU A 262 -1.22 3.69 2.42
CA GLU A 262 -0.88 2.98 1.19
C GLU A 262 -0.96 1.45 1.38
N ALA A 263 -0.28 0.91 2.39
CA ALA A 263 -0.29 -0.51 2.73
C ALA A 263 -1.67 -1.02 3.22
N THR A 264 -2.50 -0.14 3.77
CA THR A 264 -3.88 -0.45 4.18
C THR A 264 -4.91 -0.04 3.13
N SER A 265 -4.51 0.73 2.11
CA SER A 265 -5.35 1.22 1.00
C SER A 265 -5.60 0.15 -0.04
N ILE A 266 -5.86 -1.05 0.43
CA ILE A 266 -6.88 -1.88 -0.18
C ILE A 266 -8.25 -1.21 0.05
N ASN A 267 -8.39 -0.02 -0.52
CA ASN A 267 -9.64 0.62 -0.89
C ASN A 267 -9.75 0.69 -2.43
N HIS A 268 -8.70 0.38 -3.20
CA HIS A 268 -8.85 0.00 -4.62
C HIS A 268 -9.53 -1.36 -4.80
N THR A 269 -9.77 -2.07 -3.68
CA THR A 269 -10.68 -3.22 -3.56
C THR A 269 -11.76 -2.98 -2.52
N ARG A 270 -12.13 -1.72 -2.22
CA ARG A 270 -13.57 -1.48 -2.21
C ARG A 270 -13.95 -1.71 -3.66
N VAL A 271 -14.39 -2.94 -3.94
CA VAL A 271 -15.65 -3.15 -4.65
C VAL A 271 -16.40 -1.84 -4.46
N GLU A 272 -16.68 -1.07 -5.52
CA GLU A 272 -17.83 -0.16 -5.43
C GLU A 272 -18.84 -1.00 -4.71
N VAL A 273 -19.17 -0.64 -3.46
CA VAL A 273 -20.07 -1.45 -2.66
C VAL A 273 -21.37 -1.24 -3.40
N LEU A 274 -21.54 -2.02 -4.46
CA LEU A 274 -22.79 -2.40 -5.03
C LEU A 274 -23.56 -2.75 -3.78
N ASP A 275 -24.77 -2.23 -3.66
CA ASP A 275 -25.61 -2.46 -2.49
C ASP A 275 -25.82 -3.97 -2.20
N SER A 276 -25.36 -4.85 -3.11
CA SER A 276 -25.26 -6.30 -2.99
C SER A 276 -23.92 -6.87 -3.52
N ALA A 277 -23.50 -8.02 -2.99
CA ALA A 277 -22.32 -8.75 -3.48
C ALA A 277 -22.49 -9.17 -4.95
N ALA A 278 -21.42 -9.04 -5.74
CA ALA A 278 -21.43 -9.34 -7.16
C ALA A 278 -21.12 -10.81 -7.44
N ASP A 279 -21.89 -11.39 -8.35
CA ASP A 279 -21.60 -12.69 -8.95
C ASP A 279 -20.81 -12.49 -10.25
N TYR A 280 -19.49 -12.62 -10.18
CA TYR A 280 -18.57 -12.47 -11.31
C TYR A 280 -18.59 -13.68 -12.27
N TYR A 281 -19.27 -14.76 -11.89
CA TYR A 281 -19.40 -15.99 -12.68
C TYR A 281 -20.81 -16.18 -13.24
N LYS A 282 -21.72 -15.20 -13.08
CA LYS A 282 -23.11 -15.28 -13.53
C LYS A 282 -23.31 -15.70 -14.99
N ASP A 283 -22.36 -15.34 -15.86
CA ASP A 283 -22.41 -15.62 -17.32
C ASP A 283 -21.57 -16.86 -17.69
N VAL A 284 -21.00 -17.57 -16.70
CA VAL A 284 -20.22 -18.79 -16.89
C VAL A 284 -21.16 -19.98 -16.92
N GLU A 285 -21.25 -20.62 -18.08
CA GLU A 285 -22.00 -21.87 -18.23
C GLU A 285 -21.31 -23.01 -17.46
N ILE A 286 -22.03 -23.62 -16.52
CA ILE A 286 -21.51 -24.70 -15.67
C ILE A 286 -21.65 -26.04 -16.42
N PRO A 287 -20.55 -26.77 -16.69
CA PRO A 287 -20.60 -28.05 -17.36
C PRO A 287 -21.41 -29.11 -16.59
N GLN A 288 -22.25 -29.86 -17.30
CA GLN A 288 -23.05 -30.96 -16.73
C GLN A 288 -22.27 -32.28 -16.73
N LEU A 289 -21.30 -32.40 -15.81
CA LEU A 289 -20.48 -33.60 -15.65
C LEU A 289 -21.30 -34.76 -15.02
N LYS A 290 -21.14 -35.98 -15.54
CA LYS A 290 -21.80 -37.22 -15.05
C LYS A 290 -20.77 -38.28 -14.65
N GLY A 291 -21.16 -39.18 -13.75
CA GLY A 291 -20.36 -40.34 -13.36
C GLY A 291 -18.97 -39.98 -12.82
N SER A 292 -17.96 -40.70 -13.27
CA SER A 292 -16.55 -40.56 -12.85
C SER A 292 -15.91 -39.21 -13.24
N ALA A 293 -16.47 -38.49 -14.22
CA ALA A 293 -16.00 -37.15 -14.60
C ALA A 293 -16.29 -36.12 -13.50
N LYS A 294 -17.33 -36.31 -12.68
CA LYS A 294 -17.72 -35.38 -11.63
C LYS A 294 -17.02 -35.69 -10.30
N LYS A 295 -15.84 -35.08 -10.13
CA LYS A 295 -15.04 -35.20 -8.90
C LYS A 295 -15.67 -34.56 -7.66
N LYS A 296 -15.41 -35.15 -6.50
CA LYS A 296 -15.71 -34.65 -5.15
C LYS A 296 -14.43 -34.10 -4.54
N VAL A 297 -14.38 -32.78 -4.41
CA VAL A 297 -13.22 -32.04 -3.92
C VAL A 297 -13.49 -31.50 -2.52
N ALA A 298 -12.53 -31.69 -1.63
CA ALA A 298 -12.47 -30.98 -0.36
C ALA A 298 -11.41 -29.88 -0.43
N VAL A 299 -11.73 -28.68 0.07
CA VAL A 299 -10.78 -27.58 0.23
C VAL A 299 -10.64 -27.30 1.72
N ILE A 300 -9.46 -27.57 2.26
CA ILE A 300 -9.12 -27.42 3.66
C ILE A 300 -8.51 -26.04 3.84
N GLY A 301 -9.30 -25.12 4.42
CA GLY A 301 -8.94 -23.70 4.56
C GLY A 301 -9.93 -22.79 3.84
N ASN A 302 -10.56 -21.89 4.59
CA ASN A 302 -11.51 -20.89 4.08
C ASN A 302 -10.88 -19.49 3.91
N GLY A 303 -9.56 -19.43 3.71
CA GLY A 303 -8.86 -18.19 3.38
C GLY A 303 -9.16 -17.72 1.95
N SER A 304 -8.55 -16.61 1.54
CA SER A 304 -8.81 -16.00 0.22
C SER A 304 -8.58 -16.98 -0.93
N PHE A 305 -7.39 -17.60 -0.99
CA PHE A 305 -7.04 -18.46 -2.12
C PHE A 305 -7.85 -19.76 -2.15
N GLY A 306 -8.02 -20.44 -1.01
CA GLY A 306 -8.86 -21.65 -0.94
C GLY A 306 -10.31 -21.40 -1.35
N THR A 307 -10.88 -20.24 -0.97
CA THR A 307 -12.23 -19.86 -1.37
C THR A 307 -12.33 -19.59 -2.87
N ALA A 308 -11.36 -18.88 -3.45
CA ALA A 308 -11.33 -18.59 -4.89
C ALA A 308 -11.21 -19.86 -5.73
N ILE A 309 -10.29 -20.77 -5.37
CA ILE A 309 -10.12 -22.06 -6.05
C ILE A 309 -11.36 -22.95 -5.92
N ALA A 310 -11.98 -23.00 -4.73
CA ALA A 310 -13.24 -23.71 -4.55
C ALA A 310 -14.34 -23.18 -5.48
N ASN A 311 -14.38 -21.87 -5.72
CA ASN A 311 -15.34 -21.24 -6.61
C ASN A 311 -15.09 -21.59 -8.09
N VAL A 312 -13.83 -21.63 -8.52
CA VAL A 312 -13.45 -22.10 -9.88
C VAL A 312 -13.91 -23.54 -10.08
N ILE A 313 -13.55 -24.44 -9.16
CA ILE A 313 -13.89 -25.87 -9.27
C ILE A 313 -15.41 -26.09 -9.28
N ALA A 314 -16.16 -25.30 -8.52
CA ALA A 314 -17.62 -25.36 -8.50
C ALA A 314 -18.23 -24.94 -9.84
N HIS A 315 -17.72 -23.87 -10.46
CA HIS A 315 -18.16 -23.42 -11.79
C HIS A 315 -17.71 -24.33 -12.92
N ASN A 316 -16.66 -25.13 -12.72
CA ASN A 316 -16.28 -26.21 -13.62
C ASN A 316 -17.17 -27.48 -13.47
N GLY A 317 -18.20 -27.44 -12.61
CA GLY A 317 -19.23 -28.49 -12.51
C GLY A 317 -18.95 -29.58 -11.47
N HIS A 318 -17.86 -29.47 -10.71
CA HIS A 318 -17.46 -30.43 -9.68
C HIS A 318 -18.14 -30.19 -8.32
N ARG A 319 -18.10 -31.19 -7.43
CA ARG A 319 -18.70 -31.10 -6.08
C ARG A 319 -17.67 -30.64 -5.07
N VAL A 320 -17.78 -29.40 -4.60
CA VAL A 320 -16.80 -28.82 -3.68
C VAL A 320 -17.34 -28.73 -2.25
N THR A 321 -16.48 -29.02 -1.27
CA THR A 321 -16.75 -28.77 0.15
C THR A 321 -15.59 -28.01 0.77
N ILE A 322 -15.85 -26.82 1.29
CA ILE A 322 -14.87 -26.03 2.04
C ILE A 322 -14.96 -26.40 3.51
N TYR A 323 -13.81 -26.72 4.10
CA TYR A 323 -13.63 -26.86 5.54
C TYR A 323 -12.99 -25.58 6.12
N GLY A 324 -13.56 -25.08 7.22
CA GLY A 324 -12.94 -24.04 8.03
C GLY A 324 -13.00 -24.37 9.52
N ARG A 325 -11.97 -23.97 10.25
CA ARG A 325 -11.84 -24.28 11.68
C ARG A 325 -12.87 -23.53 12.53
N ASN A 326 -13.14 -22.27 12.20
CA ASN A 326 -14.09 -21.42 12.94
C ASN A 326 -15.51 -21.71 12.44
N LYS A 327 -16.39 -22.15 13.35
CA LYS A 327 -17.75 -22.58 13.02
C LYS A 327 -18.64 -21.40 12.66
N GLU A 328 -18.48 -20.29 13.36
CA GLU A 328 -19.24 -19.06 13.18
C GLU A 328 -18.95 -18.44 11.80
N ASP A 329 -17.68 -18.38 11.40
CA ASP A 329 -17.25 -17.93 10.07
C ASP A 329 -17.85 -18.83 8.97
N ILE A 330 -17.79 -20.15 9.15
CA ILE A 330 -18.34 -21.12 8.20
C ILE A 330 -19.85 -21.04 8.07
N ASN A 331 -20.57 -20.84 9.17
CA ASN A 331 -22.02 -20.65 9.15
C ASN A 331 -22.40 -19.35 8.43
N ARG A 332 -21.70 -18.26 8.74
CA ARG A 332 -21.90 -16.96 8.10
C ARG A 332 -21.73 -17.06 6.59
N ILE A 333 -20.63 -17.66 6.13
CA ILE A 333 -20.37 -17.85 4.68
C ILE A 333 -21.45 -18.73 4.04
N ARG A 334 -21.93 -19.76 4.74
CA ARG A 334 -23.02 -20.63 4.25
C ARG A 334 -24.32 -19.85 4.04
N GLU A 335 -24.65 -18.94 4.95
CA GLU A 335 -25.87 -18.13 4.91
C GLU A 335 -25.78 -17.00 3.88
N THR A 336 -24.69 -16.23 3.90
CA THR A 336 -24.52 -15.06 3.04
C THR A 336 -24.05 -15.40 1.64
N ARG A 337 -23.43 -16.59 1.45
CA ARG A 337 -22.68 -16.98 0.25
C ARG A 337 -21.55 -16.01 -0.10
N VAL A 338 -21.04 -15.28 0.88
CA VAL A 338 -19.94 -14.32 0.72
C VAL A 338 -18.91 -14.54 1.83
N ASN A 339 -17.64 -14.64 1.46
CA ASN A 339 -16.55 -14.72 2.42
C ASN A 339 -16.03 -13.32 2.79
N GLU A 340 -16.85 -12.58 3.53
CA GLU A 340 -16.63 -11.15 3.82
C GLU A 340 -15.26 -10.86 4.43
N LYS A 341 -14.74 -11.79 5.23
CA LYS A 341 -13.45 -11.65 5.91
C LYS A 341 -12.26 -11.72 4.96
N TYR A 342 -12.34 -12.53 3.90
CA TYR A 342 -11.18 -12.87 3.07
C TYR A 342 -11.33 -12.50 1.59
N LEU A 343 -12.57 -12.39 1.08
CA LEU A 343 -12.96 -12.01 -0.28
C LEU A 343 -14.27 -11.20 -0.23
N PRO A 344 -14.25 -9.97 0.31
CA PRO A 344 -15.44 -9.14 0.46
C PRO A 344 -16.09 -8.83 -0.90
N GLY A 345 -17.43 -8.79 -0.92
CA GLY A 345 -18.22 -8.40 -2.09
C GLY A 345 -18.28 -9.40 -3.24
N ALA A 346 -17.70 -10.59 -3.12
CA ALA A 346 -17.77 -11.65 -4.12
C ALA A 346 -18.75 -12.75 -3.70
N LYS A 347 -19.79 -12.98 -4.52
CA LYS A 347 -20.76 -14.05 -4.32
C LYS A 347 -20.19 -15.39 -4.79
N LEU A 348 -20.31 -16.41 -3.95
CA LEU A 348 -19.81 -17.76 -4.20
C LEU A 348 -20.90 -18.65 -4.82
N ALA A 349 -20.50 -19.67 -5.57
CA ALA A 349 -21.43 -20.65 -6.15
C ALA A 349 -22.30 -21.34 -5.10
N ASP A 350 -23.61 -21.42 -5.36
CA ASP A 350 -24.59 -22.04 -4.46
C ASP A 350 -24.33 -23.53 -4.19
N SER A 351 -23.67 -24.19 -5.15
CA SER A 351 -23.31 -25.61 -5.09
C SER A 351 -22.20 -25.93 -4.08
N ILE A 352 -21.43 -24.92 -3.64
CA ILE A 352 -20.37 -25.11 -2.64
C ILE A 352 -20.98 -25.45 -1.30
N ARG A 353 -20.44 -26.50 -0.67
CA ARG A 353 -20.80 -26.93 0.67
C ARG A 353 -19.77 -26.44 1.69
N PHE A 354 -20.21 -26.21 2.92
CA PHE A 354 -19.40 -25.65 3.99
C PHE A 354 -19.50 -26.49 5.25
N THR A 355 -18.37 -26.87 5.84
CA THR A 355 -18.32 -27.67 7.08
C THR A 355 -17.24 -27.16 8.03
N SER A 356 -17.49 -27.27 9.33
CA SER A 356 -16.48 -27.07 10.37
C SER A 356 -16.00 -28.39 11.00
N ASN A 357 -16.46 -29.53 10.47
CA ASN A 357 -16.02 -30.86 10.87
C ASN A 357 -14.97 -31.38 9.88
N LEU A 358 -13.74 -31.60 10.37
CA LEU A 358 -12.61 -32.01 9.53
C LEU A 358 -12.85 -33.38 8.88
N ARG A 359 -13.32 -34.37 9.64
CA ARG A 359 -13.62 -35.73 9.14
C ARG A 359 -14.64 -35.65 7.99
N THR A 360 -15.74 -34.92 8.17
CA THR A 360 -16.74 -34.72 7.10
C THR A 360 -16.18 -33.97 5.88
N GLY A 361 -15.21 -33.07 6.11
CA GLY A 361 -14.49 -32.38 5.06
C GLY A 361 -13.73 -33.34 4.15
N VAL A 362 -12.84 -34.15 4.72
CA VAL A 362 -11.85 -34.94 3.97
C VAL A 362 -12.30 -36.35 3.56
N SER A 363 -13.31 -36.94 4.20
CA SER A 363 -13.72 -38.32 3.90
C SER A 363 -14.54 -38.45 2.61
N LYS A 364 -14.35 -39.56 1.88
CA LYS A 364 -15.07 -39.91 0.63
C LYS A 364 -14.86 -38.87 -0.47
N ARG A 365 -13.61 -38.44 -0.64
CA ARG A 365 -13.18 -37.39 -1.58
C ARG A 365 -12.21 -37.96 -2.58
N ASP A 366 -12.37 -37.56 -3.83
CA ASP A 366 -11.43 -37.90 -4.89
C ASP A 366 -10.16 -37.04 -4.76
N ILE A 367 -10.32 -35.80 -4.26
CA ILE A 367 -9.27 -34.79 -4.18
C ILE A 367 -9.40 -34.00 -2.87
N VAL A 368 -8.28 -33.80 -2.18
CA VAL A 368 -8.18 -33.00 -0.95
C VAL A 368 -7.14 -31.91 -1.15
N ILE A 369 -7.61 -30.66 -1.22
CA ILE A 369 -6.80 -29.47 -1.44
C ILE A 369 -6.51 -28.80 -0.09
N PHE A 370 -5.23 -28.62 0.25
CA PHE A 370 -4.79 -27.88 1.42
C PHE A 370 -4.49 -26.43 1.05
N ALA A 371 -5.34 -25.53 1.55
CA ALA A 371 -5.27 -24.08 1.35
C ALA A 371 -5.12 -23.35 2.70
N ILE A 372 -4.21 -23.85 3.52
CA ILE A 372 -3.87 -23.35 4.86
C ILE A 372 -2.43 -22.82 4.88
N PRO A 373 -2.07 -21.93 5.82
CA PRO A 373 -0.69 -21.46 5.94
C PRO A 373 0.30 -22.62 6.13
N ALA A 374 1.49 -22.52 5.54
CA ALA A 374 2.51 -23.58 5.54
C ALA A 374 2.84 -24.08 6.96
N GLN A 375 2.96 -23.18 7.94
CA GLN A 375 3.26 -23.52 9.34
C GLN A 375 2.16 -24.36 10.04
N GLN A 376 0.97 -24.48 9.44
CA GLN A 376 -0.12 -25.29 9.98
C GLN A 376 -0.29 -26.62 9.24
N PHE A 377 0.39 -26.79 8.10
CA PHE A 377 0.18 -27.90 7.18
C PHE A 377 0.43 -29.25 7.85
N GLY A 378 1.61 -29.46 8.44
CA GLY A 378 2.01 -30.74 9.06
C GLY A 378 1.02 -31.24 10.10
N ARG A 379 0.62 -30.38 11.04
CA ARG A 379 -0.37 -30.71 12.06
C ARG A 379 -1.75 -31.04 11.48
N VAL A 380 -2.17 -30.36 10.40
CA VAL A 380 -3.49 -30.59 9.81
C VAL A 380 -3.51 -31.87 8.99
N ILE A 381 -2.48 -32.12 8.17
CA ILE A 381 -2.40 -33.35 7.38
C ILE A 381 -2.33 -34.57 8.30
N GLU A 382 -1.52 -34.54 9.36
CA GLU A 382 -1.43 -35.59 10.38
C GLU A 382 -2.81 -35.92 10.99
N LYS A 383 -3.57 -34.89 11.41
CA LYS A 383 -4.91 -35.08 11.99
C LYS A 383 -5.93 -35.61 10.99
N SER A 384 -5.75 -35.29 9.70
CA SER A 384 -6.66 -35.68 8.62
C SER A 384 -6.32 -37.03 8.00
N ALA A 385 -5.07 -37.49 8.09
CA ALA A 385 -4.53 -38.67 7.41
C ALA A 385 -5.44 -39.91 7.54
N LYS A 386 -5.89 -40.22 8.77
CA LYS A 386 -6.78 -41.36 9.06
C LYS A 386 -8.18 -41.29 8.44
N TYR A 387 -8.56 -40.15 7.87
CA TYR A 387 -9.88 -39.92 7.30
C TYR A 387 -9.85 -39.69 5.79
N ILE A 388 -8.65 -39.50 5.21
CA ILE A 388 -8.44 -39.33 3.79
C ILE A 388 -8.46 -40.72 3.13
N ASP A 389 -9.15 -40.84 2.01
CA ASP A 389 -9.13 -42.06 1.21
C ASP A 389 -7.73 -42.25 0.61
N LYS A 390 -7.24 -43.50 0.58
CA LYS A 390 -5.89 -43.82 0.10
C LYS A 390 -5.64 -43.44 -1.36
N GLU A 391 -6.69 -43.49 -2.19
CA GLU A 391 -6.62 -43.17 -3.61
C GLU A 391 -6.79 -41.67 -3.91
N ALA A 392 -7.12 -40.86 -2.89
CA ALA A 392 -7.35 -39.44 -3.06
C ALA A 392 -6.07 -38.71 -3.46
N ILE A 393 -6.20 -37.74 -4.37
CA ILE A 393 -5.09 -36.85 -4.72
C ILE A 393 -5.01 -35.74 -3.67
N LEU A 394 -3.83 -35.54 -3.10
CA LEU A 394 -3.55 -34.42 -2.22
C LEU A 394 -2.98 -33.27 -3.03
N VAL A 395 -3.57 -32.09 -2.86
CA VAL A 395 -3.10 -30.88 -3.55
C VAL A 395 -2.67 -29.87 -2.52
N ASN A 396 -1.46 -29.34 -2.63
CA ASN A 396 -1.01 -28.25 -1.78
C ASN A 396 -1.04 -26.91 -2.53
N LEU A 397 -1.65 -25.92 -1.88
CA LEU A 397 -1.66 -24.52 -2.32
C LEU A 397 -0.84 -23.61 -1.40
N ALA A 398 -0.33 -24.13 -0.27
CA ALA A 398 0.44 -23.37 0.69
C ALA A 398 1.81 -23.01 0.11
N LYS A 399 2.25 -21.77 0.34
CA LYS A 399 3.52 -21.23 -0.16
C LYS A 399 4.46 -20.92 1.01
N GLY A 400 5.31 -21.88 1.38
CA GLY A 400 6.24 -21.69 2.48
C GLY A 400 7.04 -22.93 2.82
N ILE A 401 7.94 -22.78 3.78
CA ILE A 401 8.79 -23.85 4.34
C ILE A 401 8.49 -23.91 5.84
N GLU A 402 8.33 -25.09 6.41
CA GLU A 402 8.05 -25.23 7.85
C GLU A 402 9.31 -24.94 8.67
N ASN A 403 9.21 -24.04 9.66
CA ASN A 403 10.39 -23.54 10.38
C ASN A 403 11.03 -24.60 11.30
N ASP A 404 10.22 -25.50 11.86
CA ASP A 404 10.68 -26.51 12.81
C ASP A 404 11.51 -27.59 12.11
N SER A 405 11.00 -28.12 10.99
CA SER A 405 11.62 -29.23 10.25
C SER A 405 12.50 -28.78 9.09
N LEU A 406 12.38 -27.53 8.64
CA LEU A 406 12.96 -26.99 7.40
C LEU A 406 12.58 -27.78 6.15
N LYS A 407 11.43 -28.48 6.19
CA LYS A 407 10.92 -29.27 5.08
C LYS A 407 9.89 -28.50 4.28
N THR A 408 9.83 -28.84 2.99
CA THR A 408 8.73 -28.40 2.12
C THR A 408 7.46 -29.19 2.42
N MET A 409 6.31 -28.70 1.94
CA MET A 409 5.02 -29.33 2.22
C MET A 409 4.94 -30.74 1.63
N SER A 410 5.50 -30.96 0.44
CA SER A 410 5.62 -32.28 -0.17
C SER A 410 6.44 -33.26 0.66
N GLN A 411 7.58 -32.82 1.20
CA GLN A 411 8.42 -33.63 2.08
C GLN A 411 7.72 -34.00 3.39
N ILE A 412 6.92 -33.08 3.94
CA ILE A 412 6.09 -33.34 5.13
C ILE A 412 4.98 -34.34 4.78
N ALA A 413 4.26 -34.12 3.69
CA ALA A 413 3.18 -35.01 3.25
C ALA A 413 3.67 -36.43 3.02
N LYS A 414 4.78 -36.59 2.29
CA LYS A 414 5.42 -37.89 2.00
C LYS A 414 5.83 -38.65 3.26
N SER A 415 6.11 -37.94 4.36
CA SER A 415 6.46 -38.59 5.64
C SER A 415 5.24 -39.06 6.46
N LEU A 416 4.03 -38.64 6.08
CA LEU A 416 2.81 -38.86 6.86
C LEU A 416 1.76 -39.70 6.12
N VAL A 417 1.74 -39.64 4.79
CA VAL A 417 0.76 -40.32 3.93
C VAL A 417 1.39 -40.76 2.61
N ASP A 418 0.82 -41.79 2.00
CA ASP A 418 1.30 -42.41 0.74
C ASP A 418 0.38 -42.07 -0.45
N ASN A 419 -0.28 -40.92 -0.38
CA ASN A 419 -1.20 -40.45 -1.41
C ASN A 419 -0.43 -39.75 -2.54
N ARG A 420 -0.96 -39.82 -3.77
CA ARG A 420 -0.52 -39.00 -4.90
C ARG A 420 -0.58 -37.52 -4.53
N TYR A 421 0.46 -36.77 -4.86
CA TYR A 421 0.65 -35.39 -4.39
C TYR A 421 0.86 -34.42 -5.54
N VAL A 422 0.18 -33.27 -5.49
CA VAL A 422 0.30 -32.19 -6.49
C VAL A 422 0.56 -30.86 -5.79
N ALA A 423 1.64 -30.17 -6.16
CA ALA A 423 1.87 -28.78 -5.76
C ALA A 423 1.33 -27.83 -6.83
N VAL A 424 0.57 -26.81 -6.42
CA VAL A 424 0.07 -25.78 -7.35
C VAL A 424 0.58 -24.41 -6.96
N SER A 425 1.27 -23.74 -7.88
CA SER A 425 1.79 -22.38 -7.68
C SER A 425 1.82 -21.58 -8.98
N GLY A 426 2.01 -20.27 -8.86
CA GLY A 426 2.01 -19.31 -9.97
C GLY A 426 1.35 -17.98 -9.61
N PRO A 427 1.36 -17.01 -10.54
CA PRO A 427 0.75 -15.69 -10.35
C PRO A 427 -0.77 -15.83 -10.26
N SER A 428 -1.32 -15.72 -9.04
CA SER A 428 -2.67 -16.20 -8.76
C SER A 428 -3.35 -15.46 -7.59
N HIS A 429 -3.43 -14.13 -7.66
CA HIS A 429 -4.15 -13.35 -6.65
C HIS A 429 -5.61 -13.81 -6.54
N ALA A 430 -6.03 -14.18 -5.33
CA ALA A 430 -7.36 -14.72 -5.06
C ALA A 430 -8.48 -13.72 -5.43
N GLU A 431 -8.20 -12.43 -5.24
CA GLU A 431 -9.07 -11.32 -5.57
C GLU A 431 -9.33 -11.21 -7.08
N GLU A 432 -8.37 -11.58 -7.92
CA GLU A 432 -8.52 -11.58 -9.38
C GLU A 432 -9.23 -12.86 -9.86
N ILE A 433 -8.90 -14.01 -9.26
CA ILE A 433 -9.56 -15.29 -9.57
C ILE A 433 -11.05 -15.23 -9.27
N VAL A 434 -11.45 -14.68 -8.12
CA VAL A 434 -12.87 -14.59 -7.77
C VAL A 434 -13.62 -13.56 -8.65
N ARG A 435 -12.91 -12.61 -9.25
CA ARG A 435 -13.42 -11.68 -10.26
C ARG A 435 -13.43 -12.26 -11.68
N ASN A 436 -13.04 -13.52 -11.82
CA ASN A 436 -12.99 -14.25 -13.08
C ASN A 436 -11.99 -13.63 -14.09
N TYR A 437 -10.88 -13.08 -13.61
CA TYR A 437 -9.82 -12.55 -14.47
C TYR A 437 -8.88 -13.67 -14.95
N PRO A 438 -8.30 -13.53 -16.17
CA PRO A 438 -7.32 -14.49 -16.69
C PRO A 438 -6.18 -14.76 -15.71
N THR A 439 -6.01 -16.02 -15.32
CA THR A 439 -5.01 -16.48 -14.35
C THR A 439 -4.31 -17.72 -14.87
N THR A 440 -2.99 -17.81 -14.68
CA THR A 440 -2.16 -18.95 -15.10
C THR A 440 -1.37 -19.52 -13.94
N VAL A 441 -1.41 -20.84 -13.75
CA VAL A 441 -0.65 -21.56 -12.71
C VAL A 441 -0.01 -22.83 -13.25
N VAL A 442 0.92 -23.39 -12.49
CA VAL A 442 1.51 -24.73 -12.70
C VAL A 442 0.98 -25.68 -11.64
N ALA A 443 0.63 -26.90 -12.05
CA ALA A 443 0.37 -28.05 -11.20
C ALA A 443 1.49 -29.09 -11.40
N ALA A 444 2.35 -29.25 -10.41
CA ALA A 444 3.48 -30.18 -10.47
C ALA A 444 3.25 -31.43 -9.63
N SER A 445 3.61 -32.59 -10.17
CA SER A 445 3.49 -33.89 -9.50
C SER A 445 4.56 -34.87 -10.02
N ASP A 446 4.91 -35.87 -9.21
CA ASP A 446 5.65 -37.05 -9.68
C ASP A 446 4.74 -38.05 -10.41
N ASP A 447 3.42 -37.88 -10.32
CA ASP A 447 2.40 -38.59 -11.09
C ASP A 447 1.75 -37.66 -12.12
N ASP A 448 2.12 -37.85 -13.39
CA ASP A 448 1.59 -37.09 -14.53
C ASP A 448 0.05 -37.12 -14.61
N ASP A 449 -0.58 -38.24 -14.27
CA ASP A 449 -2.03 -38.39 -14.33
C ASP A 449 -2.70 -37.62 -13.19
N ALA A 450 -2.06 -37.56 -12.01
CA ALA A 450 -2.52 -36.70 -10.93
C ALA A 450 -2.42 -35.22 -11.33
N ALA A 451 -1.31 -34.78 -11.92
CA ALA A 451 -1.15 -33.40 -12.42
C ALA A 451 -2.19 -33.05 -13.49
N LYS A 452 -2.44 -33.95 -14.45
CA LYS A 452 -3.48 -33.78 -15.49
C LYS A 452 -4.89 -33.77 -14.90
N GLU A 453 -5.17 -34.56 -13.88
CA GLU A 453 -6.45 -34.52 -13.18
C GLU A 453 -6.68 -33.15 -12.54
N ILE A 454 -5.67 -32.58 -11.87
CA ILE A 454 -5.76 -31.22 -11.31
C ILE A 454 -5.86 -30.15 -12.39
N GLN A 455 -5.14 -30.31 -13.50
CA GLN A 455 -5.29 -29.43 -14.67
C GLN A 455 -6.74 -29.45 -15.18
N ASN A 456 -7.33 -30.63 -15.37
CA ASN A 456 -8.68 -30.79 -15.92
C ASN A 456 -9.77 -30.18 -15.04
N ILE A 457 -9.69 -30.34 -13.71
CA ILE A 457 -10.74 -29.80 -12.82
C ILE A 457 -10.65 -28.28 -12.64
N LEU A 458 -9.47 -27.68 -12.88
CA LEU A 458 -9.23 -26.25 -12.69
C LEU A 458 -9.31 -25.46 -14.00
N MET A 459 -8.99 -26.08 -15.15
CA MET A 459 -9.00 -25.39 -16.44
C MET A 459 -10.38 -24.83 -16.78
N SER A 460 -10.41 -23.56 -17.17
CA SER A 460 -11.58 -22.85 -17.64
C SER A 460 -11.19 -21.83 -18.71
N LYS A 461 -12.15 -21.01 -19.17
CA LYS A 461 -11.87 -19.90 -20.11
C LYS A 461 -10.94 -18.83 -19.52
N THR A 462 -10.87 -18.74 -18.20
CA THR A 462 -10.17 -17.68 -17.45
C THR A 462 -9.12 -18.23 -16.49
N PHE A 463 -9.07 -19.55 -16.29
CA PHE A 463 -8.08 -20.20 -15.44
C PHE A 463 -7.33 -21.26 -16.24
N ARG A 464 -6.03 -21.05 -16.47
CA ARG A 464 -5.19 -21.94 -17.28
C ARG A 464 -4.15 -22.61 -16.40
N VAL A 465 -4.06 -23.94 -16.49
CA VAL A 465 -3.12 -24.75 -15.72
C VAL A 465 -2.15 -25.43 -16.65
N TYR A 466 -0.86 -25.29 -16.38
CA TYR A 466 0.22 -26.05 -17.00
C TYR A 466 0.64 -27.17 -16.05
N THR A 467 1.04 -28.32 -16.58
CA THR A 467 1.57 -29.43 -15.78
C THR A 467 3.09 -29.36 -15.71
N GLY A 468 3.68 -29.90 -14.64
CA GLY A 468 5.12 -30.08 -14.51
C GLY A 468 5.45 -31.28 -13.62
N ASP A 469 6.72 -31.64 -13.55
CA ASP A 469 7.22 -32.77 -12.75
C ASP A 469 8.13 -32.34 -11.59
N ASP A 470 8.46 -31.04 -11.50
CA ASP A 470 9.32 -30.49 -10.45
C ASP A 470 8.50 -29.91 -9.29
N ILE A 471 7.99 -30.80 -8.44
CA ILE A 471 7.26 -30.42 -7.21
C ILE A 471 8.11 -29.46 -6.35
N LEU A 472 9.41 -29.78 -6.18
CA LEU A 472 10.29 -29.05 -5.28
C LEU A 472 10.52 -27.61 -5.78
N GLY A 473 10.83 -27.43 -7.07
CA GLY A 473 10.99 -26.10 -7.66
C GLY A 473 9.73 -25.26 -7.59
N VAL A 474 8.55 -25.86 -7.80
CA VAL A 474 7.26 -25.16 -7.69
C VAL A 474 6.98 -24.69 -6.26
N GLU A 475 7.24 -25.53 -5.25
CA GLU A 475 7.06 -25.17 -3.84
C GLU A 475 8.07 -24.10 -3.39
N LEU A 476 9.35 -24.24 -3.76
CA LEU A 476 10.41 -23.30 -3.38
C LEU A 476 10.24 -21.94 -4.06
N GLY A 477 9.90 -21.92 -5.36
CA GLY A 477 9.61 -20.67 -6.08
C GLY A 477 8.46 -19.89 -5.43
N GLY A 478 7.37 -20.59 -5.12
CA GLY A 478 6.22 -19.98 -4.43
C GLY A 478 6.52 -19.51 -3.01
N ALA A 479 7.37 -20.23 -2.27
CA ALA A 479 7.77 -19.87 -0.92
C ALA A 479 8.72 -18.67 -0.90
N LEU A 480 9.88 -18.80 -1.53
CA LEU A 480 11.00 -17.87 -1.37
C LEU A 480 10.72 -16.50 -2.01
N LYS A 481 9.87 -16.42 -3.02
CA LYS A 481 9.42 -15.14 -3.59
C LYS A 481 8.79 -14.22 -2.54
N ASN A 482 8.20 -14.76 -1.47
CA ASN A 482 7.61 -13.94 -0.40
C ASN A 482 8.68 -13.13 0.36
N VAL A 483 9.91 -13.65 0.46
CA VAL A 483 11.06 -12.95 1.06
C VAL A 483 11.49 -11.79 0.16
N ILE A 484 11.64 -12.04 -1.14
CA ILE A 484 12.00 -11.00 -2.11
C ILE A 484 10.93 -9.92 -2.20
N ALA A 485 9.65 -10.30 -2.09
CA ALA A 485 8.54 -9.35 -2.03
C ALA A 485 8.57 -8.47 -0.78
N LEU A 486 8.97 -9.00 0.39
CA LEU A 486 9.22 -8.19 1.58
C LEU A 486 10.33 -7.18 1.33
N GLY A 487 11.48 -7.62 0.81
CA GLY A 487 12.58 -6.72 0.44
C GLY A 487 12.17 -5.65 -0.57
N THR A 488 11.34 -6.02 -1.55
CA THR A 488 10.82 -5.09 -2.56
C THR A 488 9.91 -4.04 -1.92
N GLY A 489 9.04 -4.49 -1.01
CA GLY A 489 8.22 -3.58 -0.21
C GLY A 489 9.08 -2.62 0.61
N ILE A 490 10.14 -3.11 1.27
CA ILE A 490 11.05 -2.28 2.05
C ILE A 490 11.69 -1.20 1.16
N ALA A 491 12.16 -1.57 -0.03
CA ALA A 491 12.69 -0.62 -1.01
C ALA A 491 11.65 0.42 -1.46
N ASP A 492 10.41 -0.01 -1.73
CA ASP A 492 9.29 0.89 -2.06
C ASP A 492 9.00 1.85 -0.90
N GLY A 493 9.04 1.39 0.36
CA GLY A 493 8.78 2.19 1.56
C GLY A 493 9.84 3.29 1.77
N MET A 494 11.08 3.01 1.37
CA MET A 494 12.18 3.99 1.32
C MET A 494 12.09 4.94 0.10
N LYS A 495 11.06 4.78 -0.75
CA LYS A 495 10.82 5.51 -2.00
C LYS A 495 11.92 5.36 -3.04
N PHE A 496 12.50 4.17 -3.13
CA PHE A 496 13.36 3.85 -4.25
C PHE A 496 12.54 3.65 -5.52
N GLY A 497 13.17 3.92 -6.67
CA GLY A 497 12.52 3.85 -7.98
C GLY A 497 12.48 2.43 -8.55
N ASP A 498 11.86 2.31 -9.72
CA ASP A 498 11.67 1.02 -10.40
C ASP A 498 12.98 0.30 -10.76
N ASN A 499 14.09 1.02 -10.92
CA ASN A 499 15.42 0.43 -11.12
C ASN A 499 15.83 -0.47 -9.94
N SER A 500 15.64 0.00 -8.70
CA SER A 500 15.98 -0.76 -7.50
C SER A 500 15.07 -1.99 -7.35
N LYS A 501 13.79 -1.83 -7.67
CA LYS A 501 12.80 -2.92 -7.70
C LYS A 501 13.20 -4.00 -8.72
N ALA A 502 13.50 -3.60 -9.95
CA ALA A 502 13.95 -4.51 -11.00
C ALA A 502 15.23 -5.26 -10.60
N ALA A 503 16.23 -4.55 -10.08
CA ALA A 503 17.47 -5.16 -9.62
C ALA A 503 17.23 -6.18 -8.50
N LEU A 504 16.39 -5.85 -7.53
CA LEU A 504 16.08 -6.73 -6.41
C LEU A 504 15.31 -7.99 -6.86
N MET A 505 14.37 -7.84 -7.79
CA MET A 505 13.63 -8.97 -8.36
C MET A 505 14.54 -9.90 -9.16
N THR A 506 15.41 -9.34 -10.01
CA THR A 506 16.37 -10.11 -10.81
C THR A 506 17.37 -10.84 -9.92
N ARG A 507 18.00 -10.16 -8.95
CA ARG A 507 18.95 -10.82 -8.05
C ARG A 507 18.24 -11.78 -7.08
N GLY A 508 17.01 -11.46 -6.70
CA GLY A 508 16.16 -12.34 -5.89
C GLY A 508 15.85 -13.66 -6.58
N ILE A 509 15.48 -13.66 -7.87
CA ILE A 509 15.22 -14.94 -8.58
C ILE A 509 16.49 -15.79 -8.70
N HIS A 510 17.67 -15.18 -8.81
CA HIS A 510 18.94 -15.90 -8.76
C HIS A 510 19.21 -16.55 -7.40
N GLU A 511 18.92 -15.88 -6.27
CA GLU A 511 19.02 -16.49 -4.94
C GLU A 511 18.06 -17.67 -4.77
N ILE A 512 16.81 -17.49 -5.21
CA ILE A 512 15.78 -18.54 -5.20
C ILE A 512 16.27 -19.76 -5.99
N SER A 513 16.77 -19.53 -7.21
CA SER A 513 17.24 -20.61 -8.09
C SER A 513 18.43 -21.35 -7.48
N ARG A 514 19.40 -20.62 -6.93
CA ARG A 514 20.59 -21.21 -6.31
C ARG A 514 20.25 -22.08 -5.11
N LEU A 515 19.38 -21.61 -4.21
CA LEU A 515 18.93 -22.43 -3.08
C LEU A 515 18.12 -23.64 -3.57
N GLY A 516 17.27 -23.44 -4.57
CA GLY A 516 16.48 -24.49 -5.19
C GLY A 516 17.31 -25.62 -5.79
N GLU A 517 18.29 -25.27 -6.62
CA GLU A 517 19.24 -26.20 -7.24
C GLU A 517 20.03 -26.97 -6.18
N ALA A 518 20.51 -26.30 -5.12
CA ALA A 518 21.19 -26.94 -4.01
C ALA A 518 20.30 -27.95 -3.25
N MET A 519 18.97 -27.76 -3.29
CA MET A 519 17.99 -28.70 -2.75
C MET A 519 17.56 -29.79 -3.74
N GLY A 520 17.96 -29.69 -5.02
CA GLY A 520 17.64 -30.64 -6.08
C GLY A 520 16.47 -30.26 -7.00
N ALA A 521 16.02 -29.00 -6.98
CA ALA A 521 15.03 -28.49 -7.93
C ALA A 521 15.64 -28.20 -9.31
N LYS A 522 14.80 -28.12 -10.35
CA LYS A 522 15.22 -27.80 -11.72
C LYS A 522 15.26 -26.28 -11.95
N SER A 523 16.36 -25.79 -12.51
CA SER A 523 16.58 -24.36 -12.78
C SER A 523 15.49 -23.75 -13.66
N GLU A 524 14.99 -24.50 -14.65
CA GLU A 524 13.98 -24.07 -15.60
C GLU A 524 12.64 -23.72 -14.93
N THR A 525 12.32 -24.38 -13.81
CA THR A 525 11.10 -24.11 -13.03
C THR A 525 11.06 -22.67 -12.51
N PHE A 526 12.23 -22.12 -12.17
CA PHE A 526 12.33 -20.75 -11.66
C PHE A 526 12.19 -19.68 -12.75
N ALA A 527 12.48 -20.02 -14.01
CA ALA A 527 12.19 -19.18 -15.17
C ALA A 527 10.69 -19.19 -15.56
N GLY A 528 9.90 -20.10 -14.99
CA GLY A 528 8.47 -20.28 -15.29
C GLY A 528 7.51 -19.51 -14.38
N LEU A 529 6.24 -19.93 -14.40
CA LEU A 529 5.15 -19.27 -13.66
C LEU A 529 5.34 -19.32 -12.13
N SER A 530 5.82 -20.43 -11.58
CA SER A 530 6.01 -20.61 -10.13
C SER A 530 7.23 -19.87 -9.56
N GLY A 531 8.18 -19.49 -10.41
CA GLY A 531 9.34 -18.68 -10.04
C GLY A 531 9.11 -17.22 -10.42
N ILE A 532 9.68 -16.80 -11.55
CA ILE A 532 9.69 -15.39 -11.95
C ILE A 532 8.28 -14.81 -12.16
N GLY A 533 7.32 -15.60 -12.64
CA GLY A 533 5.94 -15.16 -12.84
C GLY A 533 5.25 -14.74 -11.53
N ASP A 534 5.26 -15.63 -10.53
CA ASP A 534 4.68 -15.36 -9.21
C ASP A 534 5.49 -14.29 -8.45
N LEU A 535 6.81 -14.25 -8.63
CA LEU A 535 7.66 -13.20 -8.09
C LEU A 535 7.25 -11.82 -8.63
N MET A 536 7.11 -11.67 -9.95
CA MET A 536 6.74 -10.40 -10.59
C MET A 536 5.43 -9.84 -10.05
N VAL A 537 4.37 -10.65 -10.04
CA VAL A 537 3.07 -10.18 -9.55
C VAL A 537 3.14 -9.85 -8.06
N THR A 538 3.86 -10.64 -7.26
CA THR A 538 3.96 -10.43 -5.82
C THR A 538 4.77 -9.17 -5.47
N CYS A 539 5.80 -8.85 -6.25
CA CYS A 539 6.67 -7.68 -6.08
C CYS A 539 6.10 -6.38 -6.67
N SER A 540 5.10 -6.46 -7.54
CA SER A 540 4.52 -5.28 -8.22
C SER A 540 3.07 -4.97 -7.83
N SER A 541 2.38 -5.87 -7.11
CA SER A 541 0.96 -5.73 -6.77
C SER A 541 0.74 -5.19 -5.35
N ASP A 542 -0.26 -4.32 -5.20
CA ASP A 542 -0.78 -3.91 -3.89
C ASP A 542 -1.60 -5.03 -3.21
N LEU A 543 -2.00 -6.08 -3.94
CA LEU A 543 -2.67 -7.24 -3.34
C LEU A 543 -1.71 -8.10 -2.50
N SER A 544 -0.40 -7.98 -2.74
CA SER A 544 0.64 -8.71 -2.03
C SER A 544 0.77 -8.23 -0.57
N ARG A 545 0.45 -9.13 0.37
CA ARG A 545 0.59 -8.86 1.82
C ARG A 545 2.05 -8.70 2.23
N ASN A 546 2.96 -9.46 1.61
CA ASN A 546 4.40 -9.40 1.87
C ASN A 546 4.97 -8.07 1.41
N ARG A 547 4.67 -7.63 0.18
CA ARG A 547 5.11 -6.31 -0.30
C ARG A 547 4.56 -5.18 0.57
N ARG A 548 3.28 -5.21 0.91
CA ARG A 548 2.67 -4.18 1.78
C ARG A 548 3.27 -4.16 3.19
N CYS A 549 3.57 -5.32 3.76
CA CYS A 549 4.28 -5.38 5.03
C CYS A 549 5.69 -4.77 4.91
N GLY A 550 6.41 -5.09 3.83
CA GLY A 550 7.70 -4.47 3.53
C GLY A 550 7.59 -2.95 3.37
N LEU A 551 6.56 -2.45 2.68
CA LEU A 551 6.30 -1.02 2.50
C LEU A 551 6.19 -0.27 3.83
N LEU A 552 5.49 -0.86 4.80
CA LEU A 552 5.37 -0.31 6.15
C LEU A 552 6.73 -0.26 6.87
N ILE A 553 7.51 -1.33 6.77
CA ILE A 553 8.84 -1.44 7.39
C ILE A 553 9.81 -0.43 6.78
N GLY A 554 9.87 -0.35 5.45
CA GLY A 554 10.66 0.65 4.73
C GLY A 554 10.21 2.09 5.03
N GLY A 555 8.95 2.25 5.42
CA GLY A 555 8.36 3.49 5.92
C GLY A 555 8.68 3.86 7.36
N GLY A 556 9.47 3.05 8.06
CA GLY A 556 9.90 3.31 9.42
C GLY A 556 9.02 2.70 10.52
N MET A 557 8.07 1.82 10.18
CA MET A 557 7.43 0.97 11.21
C MET A 557 8.37 -0.14 11.67
N THR A 558 8.22 -0.58 12.92
CA THR A 558 8.89 -1.81 13.34
C THR A 558 8.25 -3.02 12.66
N PRO A 559 8.99 -4.13 12.49
CA PRO A 559 8.44 -5.36 11.93
C PRO A 559 7.17 -5.84 12.63
N ASP A 560 7.12 -5.78 13.97
CA ASP A 560 5.95 -6.16 14.76
C ASP A 560 4.73 -5.26 14.50
N GLU A 561 4.95 -3.94 14.42
CA GLU A 561 3.88 -2.98 14.09
C GLU A 561 3.33 -3.22 12.68
N ALA A 562 4.22 -3.48 11.71
CA ALA A 562 3.84 -3.73 10.33
C ALA A 562 2.99 -5.00 10.18
N VAL A 563 3.35 -6.09 10.87
CA VAL A 563 2.57 -7.34 10.85
C VAL A 563 1.20 -7.15 11.49
N ALA A 564 1.13 -6.41 12.61
CA ALA A 564 -0.14 -6.11 13.28
C ALA A 564 -1.10 -5.32 12.38
N GLU A 565 -0.58 -4.38 11.57
CA GLU A 565 -1.41 -3.56 10.67
C GLU A 565 -1.98 -4.36 9.48
N ILE A 566 -1.23 -5.34 8.94
CA ILE A 566 -1.68 -6.17 7.82
C ILE A 566 -2.86 -7.10 8.19
N LYS A 567 -3.08 -7.37 9.48
CA LYS A 567 -4.22 -8.13 10.06
C LYS A 567 -4.38 -9.57 9.56
N THR A 568 -3.52 -10.01 8.66
CA THR A 568 -3.52 -11.32 8.01
C THR A 568 -2.11 -11.88 8.02
N THR A 569 -1.98 -13.19 7.86
CA THR A 569 -0.67 -13.86 7.89
C THR A 569 0.25 -13.33 6.78
N VAL A 570 1.44 -12.90 7.16
CA VAL A 570 2.55 -12.50 6.27
C VAL A 570 3.53 -13.66 6.21
N GLU A 571 3.41 -14.51 5.19
CA GLU A 571 4.19 -15.76 5.08
C GLU A 571 5.71 -15.53 4.96
N GLY A 572 6.12 -14.38 4.42
CA GLY A 572 7.53 -14.06 4.24
C GLY A 572 8.32 -13.96 5.54
N PHE A 573 7.69 -13.57 6.67
CA PHE A 573 8.33 -13.54 7.99
C PHE A 573 8.72 -14.93 8.50
N TYR A 574 7.90 -15.93 8.20
CA TYR A 574 8.25 -17.31 8.53
C TYR A 574 9.25 -17.87 7.52
N THR A 575 9.04 -17.56 6.24
CA THR A 575 9.85 -18.11 5.16
C THR A 575 11.29 -17.61 5.19
N VAL A 576 11.54 -16.35 5.58
CA VAL A 576 12.90 -15.79 5.66
C VAL A 576 13.76 -16.54 6.69
N GLU A 577 13.17 -16.91 7.83
CA GLU A 577 13.85 -17.68 8.87
C GLU A 577 14.23 -19.08 8.35
N ALA A 578 13.27 -19.78 7.73
CA ALA A 578 13.54 -21.09 7.15
C ALA A 578 14.55 -21.05 6.01
N ALA A 579 14.47 -20.03 5.13
CA ALA A 579 15.37 -19.85 4.00
C ALA A 579 16.80 -19.59 4.46
N SER A 580 17.02 -18.68 5.40
CA SER A 580 18.36 -18.38 5.94
C SER A 580 18.96 -19.60 6.66
N ARG A 581 18.17 -20.33 7.45
CA ARG A 581 18.63 -21.59 8.09
C ARG A 581 18.98 -22.68 7.08
N LEU A 582 18.21 -22.81 6.00
CA LEU A 582 18.51 -23.76 4.92
C LEU A 582 19.77 -23.36 4.14
N ALA A 583 19.90 -22.07 3.82
CA ALA A 583 21.07 -21.53 3.15
C ALA A 583 22.35 -21.79 3.96
N ALA A 584 22.33 -21.50 5.26
CA ALA A 584 23.44 -21.79 6.17
C ALA A 584 23.76 -23.30 6.24
N LYS A 585 22.73 -24.15 6.33
CA LYS A 585 22.91 -25.62 6.36
C LYS A 585 23.54 -26.17 5.08
N LEU A 586 23.25 -25.57 3.93
CA LEU A 586 23.73 -25.99 2.61
C LEU A 586 24.98 -25.23 2.15
N GLY A 587 25.47 -24.25 2.91
CA GLY A 587 26.61 -23.41 2.52
C GLY A 587 26.32 -22.50 1.33
N ILE A 588 25.06 -22.08 1.15
CA ILE A 588 24.63 -21.23 0.03
C ILE A 588 24.54 -19.78 0.48
N GLU A 589 25.17 -18.88 -0.27
CA GLU A 589 25.10 -17.43 -0.04
C GLU A 589 23.74 -16.88 -0.53
N MET A 590 22.95 -16.26 0.38
CA MET A 590 21.67 -15.59 0.06
C MET A 590 21.57 -14.16 0.64
N PRO A 591 22.32 -13.19 0.11
CA PRO A 591 22.52 -11.89 0.75
C PRO A 591 21.27 -11.02 0.87
N ILE A 592 20.36 -11.07 -0.09
CA ILE A 592 19.07 -10.37 -0.01
C ILE A 592 18.24 -10.99 1.11
N THR A 593 18.17 -12.32 1.14
CA THR A 593 17.45 -13.05 2.20
C THR A 593 18.02 -12.73 3.59
N ASP A 594 19.34 -12.73 3.74
CA ASP A 594 20.02 -12.42 5.00
C ASP A 594 19.81 -10.96 5.40
N ALA A 595 19.90 -10.02 4.46
CA ALA A 595 19.63 -8.61 4.71
C ALA A 595 18.17 -8.38 5.15
N VAL A 596 17.21 -9.01 4.47
CA VAL A 596 15.78 -8.96 4.85
C VAL A 596 15.56 -9.57 6.23
N LYS A 597 16.24 -10.68 6.55
CA LYS A 597 16.19 -11.29 7.89
C LYS A 597 16.68 -10.34 8.96
N SER A 598 17.86 -9.75 8.76
CA SER A 598 18.45 -8.82 9.74
C SER A 598 17.56 -7.60 9.99
N VAL A 599 16.85 -7.11 8.96
CA VAL A 599 15.86 -6.03 9.12
C VAL A 599 14.64 -6.50 9.91
N ILE A 600 14.12 -7.70 9.62
CA ILE A 600 12.96 -8.28 10.32
C ILE A 600 13.26 -8.58 11.79
N ASP A 601 14.46 -9.05 12.09
CA ASP A 601 14.92 -9.33 13.45
C ASP A 601 15.26 -8.05 14.23
N GLY A 602 15.25 -6.88 13.57
CA GLY A 602 15.60 -5.59 14.18
C GLY A 602 17.11 -5.37 14.37
N ASN A 603 17.95 -6.23 13.78
CA ASN A 603 19.41 -6.15 13.88
C ASN A 603 20.02 -5.11 12.92
N LEU A 604 19.33 -4.77 11.83
CA LEU A 604 19.74 -3.74 10.87
C LEU A 604 18.58 -2.81 10.54
N LYS A 605 18.88 -1.51 10.33
CA LYS A 605 17.91 -0.61 9.73
C LYS A 605 17.80 -0.89 8.23
N PRO A 606 16.63 -0.67 7.60
CA PRO A 606 16.44 -0.87 6.15
C PRO A 606 17.50 -0.21 5.26
N ARG A 607 17.97 0.99 5.61
CA ARG A 607 18.97 1.72 4.84
C ARG A 607 20.36 1.09 4.92
N ASP A 608 20.77 0.72 6.12
CA ASP A 608 22.06 0.06 6.37
C ASP A 608 22.12 -1.28 5.63
N ALA A 609 21.00 -2.00 5.56
CA ALA A 609 20.89 -3.22 4.78
C ALA A 609 21.11 -2.98 3.27
N VAL A 610 20.62 -1.87 2.72
CA VAL A 610 20.87 -1.51 1.32
C VAL A 610 22.33 -1.13 1.10
N GLU A 611 22.93 -0.35 2.00
CA GLU A 611 24.34 0.01 1.93
C GLU A 611 25.24 -1.23 1.95
N LEU A 612 24.93 -2.18 2.84
CA LEU A 612 25.61 -3.47 2.91
C LEU A 612 25.51 -4.23 1.57
N LEU A 613 24.33 -4.27 0.94
CA LEU A 613 24.14 -4.94 -0.34
C LEU A 613 24.89 -4.25 -1.50
N MET A 614 24.95 -2.92 -1.50
CA MET A 614 25.60 -2.13 -2.56
C MET A 614 27.13 -2.14 -2.47
N ASN A 615 27.69 -2.28 -1.26
CA ASN A 615 29.14 -2.29 -1.02
C ASN A 615 29.76 -3.69 -1.09
N ARG A 616 29.03 -4.70 -1.57
CA ARG A 616 29.57 -6.04 -1.79
C ARG A 616 30.63 -6.05 -2.89
N ASP A 617 31.55 -7.01 -2.79
CA ASP A 617 32.62 -7.19 -3.77
C ASP A 617 32.09 -7.31 -5.20
N ARG A 618 32.84 -6.73 -6.14
CA ARG A 618 32.52 -6.77 -7.57
C ARG A 618 32.50 -8.22 -8.05
N LYS A 619 31.38 -8.66 -8.64
CA LYS A 619 31.21 -10.00 -9.24
C LYS A 619 30.79 -9.90 -10.70
N GLN A 620 31.09 -10.93 -11.49
CA GLN A 620 30.48 -11.11 -12.82
C GLN A 620 29.01 -11.52 -12.66
N GLU A 621 28.14 -11.09 -13.57
CA GLU A 621 26.68 -11.26 -13.43
C GLU A 621 26.25 -12.71 -13.19
N ASN A 622 26.88 -13.66 -13.91
CA ASN A 622 26.56 -15.09 -13.94
C ASN A 622 27.53 -15.97 -13.13
N LYS A 623 28.29 -15.41 -12.16
CA LYS A 623 29.24 -16.17 -11.33
C LYS A 623 29.07 -15.95 -9.84
#